data_AF-A0A7J9Q4J1-F1
#
_entry.id   AF-A0A7J9Q4J1-F1
#
_cell.length_a   1.000
_cell.length_b   1.000
_cell.length_c   1.000
_cell.angle_alpha   90.00
_cell.angle_beta   90.00
_cell.angle_gamma   90.00
#
_symmetry.space_group_name_H-M   'P 1'
#
loop_
_entity.id
_entity.type
_entity.pdbx_description
1 polymer ?
#
loop_
_entity_poly.entity_id
_entity_poly.type
_entity_poly.pdbx_seq_one_letter_code
_entity_poly.pdbx_strand_id
1 'polypeptide(L)'
;MVTCELCGAENTKGLETCSRCGFVFRKEVRADIRDSAILKRHKGKTLENVNRDLKNAQAKFTAYLDNMAARRLSREELSSLLDDALAYLLIPLTMGVEDELKFNQQEKQFINQVVENLEIADMENGVPVGTPGTYIRLSNALQALDEPEIAMTMIDRALLLNPRNRDAMLSRAKLLFYTKRYAQARKYLEKILKSGDDEKARYLIELIDQISPD
;
A
#
# COMPACT_ATOMS: atom_id res chain seq x y z
N MET A 1 21.35 20.31 -0.37
CA MET A 1 21.81 19.60 0.83
C MET A 1 20.73 18.62 1.27
N VAL A 2 21.10 17.55 1.98
CA VAL A 2 20.18 16.63 2.67
C VAL A 2 20.59 16.56 4.14
N THR A 3 19.64 16.68 5.05
CA THR A 3 19.91 16.63 6.50
C THR A 3 19.85 15.18 6.98
N CYS A 4 20.86 14.75 7.74
CA CYS A 4 20.87 13.42 8.33
C CYS A 4 19.78 13.28 9.39
N GLU A 5 18.89 12.31 9.20
CA GLU A 5 17.78 12.00 10.13
C GLU A 5 18.28 11.56 11.51
N LEU A 6 19.49 11.00 11.60
CA LEU A 6 20.08 10.50 12.84
C LEU A 6 20.87 11.59 13.62
N CYS A 7 21.81 12.28 12.97
CA CYS A 7 22.74 13.18 13.65
C CYS A 7 22.58 14.67 13.31
N GLY A 8 21.61 15.01 12.45
CA GLY A 8 21.31 16.40 12.04
C GLY A 8 22.37 17.05 11.12
N ALA A 9 23.41 16.33 10.71
CA ALA A 9 24.44 16.90 9.84
C ALA A 9 23.92 17.21 8.42
N GLU A 10 24.34 18.32 7.85
CA GLU A 10 24.08 18.64 6.44
C GLU A 10 25.05 17.88 5.53
N ASN A 11 24.50 17.18 4.54
CA ASN A 11 25.24 16.36 3.58
C ASN A 11 24.97 16.84 2.15
N THR A 12 25.91 16.60 1.23
CA THR A 12 25.70 16.85 -0.19
C THR A 12 24.60 15.95 -0.74
N LYS A 13 23.74 16.46 -1.62
CA LYS A 13 22.65 15.66 -2.23
C LYS A 13 23.26 14.54 -3.07
N GLY A 14 22.75 13.32 -2.93
CA GLY A 14 23.21 12.15 -3.70
C GLY A 14 24.27 11.29 -3.00
N LEU A 15 24.71 11.64 -1.79
CA LEU A 15 25.48 10.72 -0.94
C LEU A 15 24.62 9.53 -0.52
N GLU A 16 25.20 8.34 -0.52
CA GLU A 16 24.54 7.11 -0.03
C GLU A 16 24.57 7.01 1.50
N THR A 17 25.56 7.61 2.15
CA THR A 17 25.70 7.62 3.61
C THR A 17 26.02 9.00 4.15
N CYS A 18 25.61 9.27 5.39
CA CYS A 18 25.96 10.48 6.12
C CYS A 18 27.45 10.50 6.39
N SER A 19 28.13 11.55 5.94
CA SER A 19 29.59 11.71 6.10
C SER A 19 30.03 11.84 7.57
N ARG A 20 29.10 12.09 8.50
CA ARG A 20 29.39 12.22 9.94
C ARG A 20 29.18 10.92 10.72
N CYS A 21 28.03 10.27 10.54
CA CYS A 21 27.64 9.12 11.37
C CYS A 21 27.49 7.80 10.60
N GLY A 22 27.71 7.79 9.29
CA GLY A 22 27.57 6.59 8.45
C GLY A 22 26.13 6.16 8.17
N PHE A 23 25.12 6.91 8.64
CA PHE A 23 23.71 6.63 8.38
C PHE A 23 23.44 6.50 6.88
N VAL A 24 22.91 5.35 6.45
CA VAL A 24 22.56 5.08 5.06
C VAL A 24 21.28 5.84 4.73
N PHE A 25 21.37 6.71 3.73
CA PHE A 25 20.20 7.44 3.24
C PHE A 25 19.30 6.51 2.45
N ARG A 26 17.99 6.61 2.69
CA ARG A 26 16.98 5.97 1.85
C ARG A 26 17.11 6.46 0.41
N LYS A 27 16.90 5.56 -0.55
CA LYS A 27 16.90 5.90 -1.97
C LYS A 27 15.78 6.89 -2.24
N GLU A 28 16.10 7.94 -3.00
CA GLU A 28 15.13 8.94 -3.42
C GLU A 28 14.12 8.29 -4.38
N VAL A 29 12.86 8.26 -3.98
CA VAL A 29 11.78 7.73 -4.81
C VAL A 29 11.38 8.77 -5.84
N ARG A 30 11.49 8.43 -7.13
CA ARG A 30 11.25 9.38 -8.24
C ARG A 30 10.13 8.96 -9.20
N ALA A 31 9.64 7.73 -9.09
CA ALA A 31 8.66 7.15 -10.00
C ALA A 31 7.53 6.46 -9.23
N ASP A 32 6.36 6.33 -9.85
CA ASP A 32 5.28 5.49 -9.31
C ASP A 32 5.67 4.03 -9.57
N ILE A 33 5.59 3.17 -8.54
CA ILE A 33 5.89 1.74 -8.68
C ILE A 33 5.07 1.05 -9.77
N ARG A 34 3.89 1.59 -10.08
CA ARG A 34 2.98 1.06 -11.10
C ARG A 34 3.40 1.43 -12.52
N ASP A 35 4.31 2.38 -12.73
CA ASP A 35 4.66 2.91 -14.07
C ASP A 35 5.03 1.78 -15.04
N SER A 36 5.88 0.85 -14.62
CA SER A 36 6.27 -0.31 -15.45
C SER A 36 5.10 -1.24 -15.78
N ALA A 37 4.20 -1.47 -14.84
CA ALA A 37 3.01 -2.31 -15.01
C ALA A 37 1.98 -1.64 -15.92
N ILE A 38 1.78 -0.32 -15.77
CA ILE A 38 0.93 0.51 -16.63
C ILE A 38 1.49 0.47 -18.06
N LEU A 39 2.78 0.74 -18.25
CA LEU A 39 3.44 0.71 -19.56
C LEU A 39 3.37 -0.67 -20.22
N LYS A 40 3.51 -1.76 -19.46
CA LYS A 40 3.38 -3.14 -19.96
C LYS A 40 1.93 -3.46 -20.37
N ARG A 41 0.94 -3.13 -19.53
CA ARG A 41 -0.49 -3.37 -19.79
C ARG A 41 -0.98 -2.58 -21.00
N HIS A 42 -0.40 -1.41 -21.22
CA HIS A 42 -0.76 -0.51 -22.31
C HIS A 42 0.31 -0.43 -23.42
N LYS A 43 1.17 -1.46 -23.53
CA LYS A 43 2.25 -1.50 -24.52
C LYS A 43 1.68 -1.31 -25.93
N GLY A 44 2.15 -0.28 -26.65
CA GLY A 44 1.70 0.08 -28.00
C GLY A 44 0.50 1.03 -28.05
N LYS A 45 -0.05 1.49 -26.91
CA LYS A 45 -1.10 2.52 -26.84
C LYS A 45 -0.50 3.90 -26.56
N THR A 46 -1.13 4.94 -27.10
CA THR A 46 -0.81 6.34 -26.74
C THR A 46 -1.27 6.63 -25.31
N LEU A 47 -0.64 7.60 -24.64
CA LEU A 47 -1.01 8.04 -23.29
C LEU A 47 -2.50 8.44 -23.19
N GLU A 48 -3.04 9.05 -24.25
CA GLU A 48 -4.46 9.39 -24.36
C GLU A 48 -5.37 8.14 -24.31
N ASN A 49 -5.00 7.09 -25.03
CA ASN A 49 -5.74 5.82 -25.01
C ASN A 49 -5.64 5.13 -23.64
N VAL A 50 -4.49 5.23 -22.96
CA VAL A 50 -4.33 4.75 -21.57
C VAL A 50 -5.28 5.48 -20.63
N ASN A 51 -5.26 6.81 -20.64
CA ASN A 51 -6.14 7.62 -19.79
C ASN A 51 -7.62 7.38 -20.07
N ARG A 52 -8.00 7.17 -21.34
CA ARG A 52 -9.37 6.82 -21.72
C ARG A 52 -9.77 5.45 -21.18
N ASP A 53 -8.92 4.44 -21.30
CA ASP A 53 -9.18 3.11 -20.75
C ASP A 53 -9.35 3.20 -19.22
N LEU A 54 -8.45 3.91 -18.54
CA LEU A 54 -8.50 4.23 -17.10
C LEU A 54 -9.84 4.84 -16.70
N LYS A 55 -10.24 5.91 -17.40
CA LYS A 55 -11.51 6.60 -17.16
C LYS A 55 -12.72 5.70 -17.40
N ASN A 56 -12.72 4.89 -18.46
CA ASN A 56 -13.85 4.03 -18.82
C ASN A 56 -14.04 2.89 -17.82
N ALA A 57 -12.96 2.28 -17.34
CA ALA A 57 -13.06 1.24 -16.32
C ALA A 57 -13.48 1.83 -14.97
N GLN A 58 -12.93 2.98 -14.57
CA GLN A 58 -13.37 3.70 -13.37
C GLN A 58 -14.85 4.03 -13.44
N ALA A 59 -15.34 4.61 -14.54
CA ALA A 59 -16.75 4.92 -14.72
C ALA A 59 -17.65 3.68 -14.61
N LYS A 60 -17.21 2.53 -15.11
CA LYS A 60 -17.94 1.26 -14.93
C LYS A 60 -17.99 0.88 -13.46
N PHE A 61 -16.85 0.81 -12.77
CA PHE A 61 -16.82 0.41 -11.36
C PHE A 61 -17.58 1.40 -10.47
N THR A 62 -17.46 2.70 -10.70
CA THR A 62 -18.27 3.72 -10.01
C THR A 62 -19.76 3.46 -10.20
N ALA A 63 -20.22 3.26 -11.44
CA ALA A 63 -21.62 2.92 -11.70
C ALA A 63 -22.05 1.59 -11.04
N TYR A 64 -21.15 0.62 -10.87
CA TYR A 64 -21.46 -0.61 -10.13
C TYR A 64 -21.58 -0.35 -8.62
N LEU A 65 -20.65 0.42 -8.05
CA LEU A 65 -20.60 0.77 -6.63
C LEU A 65 -21.77 1.67 -6.22
N ASP A 66 -22.14 2.67 -7.03
CA ASP A 66 -23.28 3.55 -6.77
C ASP A 66 -24.62 2.77 -6.72
N ASN A 67 -24.69 1.65 -7.44
CA ASN A 67 -25.86 0.77 -7.47
C ASN A 67 -25.72 -0.45 -6.54
N MET A 68 -24.67 -0.50 -5.72
CA MET A 68 -24.36 -1.66 -4.90
C MET A 68 -25.43 -1.92 -3.85
N ALA A 69 -25.91 -0.89 -3.15
CA ALA A 69 -27.02 -1.01 -2.20
C ALA A 69 -28.34 -1.45 -2.85
N ALA A 70 -28.54 -1.15 -4.14
CA ALA A 70 -29.73 -1.56 -4.90
C ALA A 70 -29.64 -2.98 -5.46
N ARG A 71 -28.44 -3.55 -5.55
CA ARG A 71 -28.18 -4.88 -6.09
C ARG A 71 -27.96 -5.84 -4.94
N ARG A 72 -28.84 -6.85 -4.80
CA ARG A 72 -28.64 -7.98 -3.86
C ARG A 72 -27.50 -8.88 -4.34
N LEU A 73 -26.28 -8.35 -4.37
CA LEU A 73 -25.08 -9.10 -4.71
C LEU A 73 -24.78 -10.11 -3.61
N SER A 74 -24.33 -11.30 -3.98
CA SER A 74 -23.74 -12.22 -3.02
C SER A 74 -22.42 -11.65 -2.49
N ARG A 75 -21.96 -12.16 -1.34
CA ARG A 75 -20.67 -11.78 -0.77
C ARG A 75 -19.53 -12.05 -1.75
N GLU A 76 -19.60 -13.16 -2.49
CA GLU A 76 -18.59 -13.55 -3.48
C GLU A 76 -18.58 -12.61 -4.68
N GLU A 77 -19.76 -12.24 -5.20
CA GLU A 77 -19.89 -11.26 -6.30
C GLU A 77 -19.33 -9.90 -5.88
N LEU A 78 -19.64 -9.48 -4.66
CA LEU A 78 -19.12 -8.24 -4.10
C LEU A 78 -17.59 -8.29 -3.92
N SER A 79 -17.08 -9.37 -3.35
CA SER A 79 -15.64 -9.59 -3.16
C SER A 79 -14.90 -9.52 -4.50
N SER A 80 -15.42 -10.19 -5.53
CA SER A 80 -14.85 -10.17 -6.88
C SER A 80 -14.86 -8.77 -7.49
N LEU A 81 -15.97 -8.03 -7.35
CA LEU A 81 -16.09 -6.67 -7.87
C LEU A 81 -15.06 -5.73 -7.24
N LEU A 82 -14.87 -5.82 -5.92
CA LEU A 82 -13.92 -5.00 -5.17
C LEU A 82 -12.46 -5.36 -5.49
N ASP A 83 -12.15 -6.65 -5.61
CA ASP A 83 -10.81 -7.08 -6.03
C ASP A 83 -10.48 -6.62 -7.45
N ASP A 84 -11.44 -6.72 -8.39
CA ASP A 84 -11.27 -6.24 -9.77
C ASP A 84 -11.08 -4.72 -9.83
N ALA A 85 -11.86 -3.97 -9.04
CA ALA A 85 -11.75 -2.52 -8.92
C ALA A 85 -10.35 -2.07 -8.47
N LEU A 86 -9.76 -2.76 -7.48
CA LEU A 86 -8.44 -2.41 -6.94
C LEU A 86 -7.29 -2.97 -7.78
N ALA A 87 -7.46 -4.16 -8.37
CA ALA A 87 -6.50 -4.70 -9.34
C ALA A 87 -6.39 -3.79 -10.56
N TYR A 88 -7.45 -3.06 -10.91
CA TYR A 88 -7.43 -2.06 -11.97
C TYR A 88 -6.46 -0.91 -11.70
N LEU A 89 -6.42 -0.43 -10.46
CA LEU A 89 -5.45 0.59 -10.04
C LEU A 89 -4.01 0.06 -9.99
N LEU A 90 -3.80 -1.23 -10.25
CA LEU A 90 -2.49 -1.90 -10.24
C LEU A 90 -1.72 -1.72 -8.93
N ILE A 91 -2.40 -1.45 -7.82
CA ILE A 91 -1.77 -1.27 -6.51
C ILE A 91 -1.19 -2.61 -6.07
N PRO A 92 0.14 -2.78 -5.93
CA PRO A 92 0.73 -4.07 -5.58
C PRO A 92 0.34 -4.50 -4.14
N LEU A 93 0.32 -5.81 -3.91
CA LEU A 93 0.14 -6.38 -2.56
C LEU A 93 1.38 -6.10 -1.70
N THR A 94 2.54 -6.34 -2.28
CA THR A 94 3.82 -6.16 -1.60
C THR A 94 4.49 -4.90 -2.10
N MET A 95 4.90 -4.03 -1.17
CA MET A 95 5.68 -2.82 -1.46
C MET A 95 6.89 -2.76 -0.53
N GLY A 96 8.05 -2.40 -1.05
CA GLY A 96 9.19 -1.92 -0.28
C GLY A 96 8.93 -0.56 0.38
N VAL A 97 9.83 -0.18 1.28
CA VAL A 97 9.74 1.08 2.07
C VAL A 97 10.09 2.31 1.23
N GLU A 98 10.73 2.09 0.09
CA GLU A 98 11.11 3.10 -0.90
C GLU A 98 10.20 3.04 -2.15
N ASP A 99 9.10 2.32 -2.07
CA ASP A 99 8.09 2.31 -3.13
C ASP A 99 7.07 3.42 -2.88
N GLU A 100 6.73 4.19 -3.90
CA GLU A 100 5.74 5.26 -3.85
C GLU A 100 4.60 4.97 -4.83
N LEU A 101 3.37 5.25 -4.39
CA LEU A 101 2.16 5.23 -5.21
C LEU A 101 1.69 6.67 -5.42
N LYS A 102 1.45 7.07 -6.67
CA LYS A 102 1.01 8.43 -7.01
C LYS A 102 -0.36 8.37 -7.65
N PHE A 103 -1.37 8.83 -6.92
CA PHE A 103 -2.74 8.86 -7.43
C PHE A 103 -3.10 10.25 -7.96
N ASN A 104 -3.71 10.30 -9.14
CA ASN A 104 -4.38 11.50 -9.63
C ASN A 104 -5.71 11.74 -8.88
N GLN A 105 -6.32 12.90 -9.06
CA GLN A 105 -7.55 13.27 -8.32
C GLN A 105 -8.70 12.28 -8.52
N GLN A 106 -8.84 11.71 -9.72
CA GLN A 106 -9.91 10.76 -10.02
C GLN A 106 -9.65 9.41 -9.34
N GLU A 107 -8.40 8.93 -9.33
CA GLU A 107 -8.02 7.72 -8.59
C GLU A 107 -8.24 7.89 -7.08
N LYS A 108 -7.91 9.06 -6.52
CA LYS A 108 -8.17 9.36 -5.09
C LYS A 108 -9.65 9.27 -4.75
N GLN A 109 -10.50 9.90 -5.55
CA GLN A 109 -11.96 9.84 -5.37
C GLN A 109 -12.48 8.40 -5.46
N PHE A 110 -11.97 7.64 -6.43
CA PHE A 110 -12.34 6.24 -6.61
C PHE A 110 -11.92 5.37 -5.42
N ILE A 111 -10.71 5.54 -4.89
CA ILE A 111 -10.23 4.83 -3.68
C ILE A 111 -11.16 5.13 -2.51
N ASN A 112 -11.48 6.39 -2.26
CA ASN A 112 -12.35 6.78 -1.14
C ASN A 112 -13.75 6.17 -1.28
N GLN A 113 -14.30 6.13 -2.50
CA GLN A 113 -15.59 5.50 -2.76
C GLN A 113 -15.55 3.98 -2.54
N VAL A 114 -14.46 3.31 -2.91
CA VAL A 114 -14.28 1.88 -2.65
C VAL A 114 -14.19 1.61 -1.16
N VAL A 115 -13.47 2.44 -0.40
CA VAL A 115 -13.37 2.33 1.06
C VAL A 115 -14.75 2.43 1.69
N GLU A 116 -15.49 3.51 1.42
CA GLU A 116 -16.83 3.72 1.98
C GLU A 116 -17.77 2.54 1.73
N ASN A 117 -17.85 2.07 0.48
CA ASN A 117 -18.72 0.94 0.12
C ASN A 117 -18.29 -0.36 0.79
N LEU A 118 -16.97 -0.59 0.90
CA LEU A 118 -16.44 -1.77 1.58
C LEU A 118 -16.71 -1.73 3.09
N GLU A 119 -16.65 -0.56 3.73
CA GLU A 119 -16.98 -0.41 5.15
C GLU A 119 -18.46 -0.69 5.43
N ILE A 120 -19.36 -0.16 4.59
CA ILE A 120 -20.79 -0.44 4.69
C ILE A 120 -21.03 -1.95 4.52
N ALA A 121 -20.43 -2.56 3.51
CA ALA A 121 -20.60 -3.99 3.27
C ALA A 121 -20.06 -4.86 4.40
N ASP A 122 -18.87 -4.56 4.94
CA ASP A 122 -18.29 -5.26 6.08
C ASP A 122 -19.21 -5.16 7.31
N MET A 123 -19.77 -3.98 7.54
CA MET A 123 -20.71 -3.73 8.64
C MET A 123 -22.02 -4.52 8.47
N GLU A 124 -22.64 -4.47 7.29
CA GLU A 124 -23.90 -5.18 7.01
C GLU A 124 -23.75 -6.70 7.09
N ASN A 125 -22.59 -7.23 6.70
CA ASN A 125 -22.30 -8.65 6.76
C ASN A 125 -21.74 -9.10 8.13
N GLY A 126 -21.34 -8.17 8.99
CA GLY A 126 -20.72 -8.44 10.30
C GLY A 126 -19.32 -9.08 10.22
N VAL A 127 -18.77 -9.27 9.03
CA VAL A 127 -17.44 -9.83 8.76
C VAL A 127 -16.85 -9.21 7.49
N PRO A 128 -15.51 -9.19 7.36
CA PRO A 128 -14.86 -8.72 6.13
C PRO A 128 -15.35 -9.46 4.86
N VAL A 129 -15.86 -8.71 3.87
CA VAL A 129 -16.36 -9.25 2.59
C VAL A 129 -15.27 -9.35 1.52
N GLY A 130 -14.24 -8.50 1.59
CA GLY A 130 -13.11 -8.52 0.68
C GLY A 130 -12.19 -9.73 0.91
N THR A 131 -11.27 -9.96 -0.03
CA THR A 131 -10.16 -10.87 0.19
C THR A 131 -9.08 -10.19 1.04
N PRO A 132 -8.14 -10.93 1.67
CA PRO A 132 -6.97 -10.29 2.28
C PRO A 132 -6.25 -9.35 1.30
N GLY A 133 -6.23 -9.70 0.01
CA GLY A 133 -5.65 -8.88 -1.04
C GLY A 133 -6.35 -7.53 -1.22
N THR A 134 -7.68 -7.52 -1.20
CA THR A 134 -8.51 -6.29 -1.26
C THR A 134 -8.04 -5.29 -0.20
N TYR A 135 -8.00 -5.73 1.06
CA TYR A 135 -7.65 -4.88 2.18
C TYR A 135 -6.18 -4.45 2.18
N ILE A 136 -5.25 -5.32 1.76
CA ILE A 136 -3.83 -4.96 1.64
C ILE A 136 -3.65 -3.86 0.58
N ARG A 137 -4.30 -3.98 -0.59
CA ARG A 137 -4.21 -2.96 -1.64
C ARG A 137 -4.79 -1.63 -1.18
N LEU A 138 -5.94 -1.64 -0.51
CA LEU A 138 -6.51 -0.43 0.07
C LEU A 138 -5.59 0.19 1.12
N SER A 139 -5.02 -0.62 2.00
CA SER A 139 -4.06 -0.14 2.99
C SER A 139 -2.85 0.55 2.34
N ASN A 140 -2.27 -0.06 1.31
CA ASN A 140 -1.15 0.52 0.58
C ASN A 140 -1.54 1.83 -0.11
N ALA A 141 -2.76 1.92 -0.66
CA ALA A 141 -3.27 3.16 -1.25
C ALA A 141 -3.47 4.26 -0.19
N LEU A 142 -4.15 3.93 0.92
CA LEU A 142 -4.43 4.85 2.03
C LEU A 142 -3.14 5.34 2.70
N GLN A 143 -2.12 4.50 2.82
CA GLN A 143 -0.79 4.93 3.25
C GLN A 143 -0.25 6.04 2.34
N ALA A 144 -0.36 5.88 1.02
CA ALA A 144 0.11 6.88 0.06
C ALA A 144 -0.78 8.14 0.00
N LEU A 145 -2.02 8.06 0.50
CA LEU A 145 -2.90 9.21 0.71
C LEU A 145 -2.67 9.91 2.06
N ASP A 146 -1.70 9.46 2.86
CA ASP A 146 -1.41 9.95 4.21
C ASP A 146 -2.58 9.75 5.19
N GLU A 147 -3.28 8.60 5.06
CA GLU A 147 -4.36 8.16 5.95
C GLU A 147 -3.97 6.87 6.72
N PRO A 148 -2.90 6.90 7.54
CA PRO A 148 -2.33 5.68 8.12
C PRO A 148 -3.25 4.97 9.12
N GLU A 149 -4.17 5.67 9.79
CA GLU A 149 -5.13 5.08 10.73
C GLU A 149 -6.14 4.19 10.00
N ILE A 150 -6.69 4.67 8.88
CA ILE A 150 -7.61 3.89 8.04
C ILE A 150 -6.84 2.74 7.38
N ALA A 151 -5.62 3.00 6.92
CA ALA A 151 -4.74 1.97 6.37
C ALA A 151 -4.47 0.83 7.37
N MET A 152 -4.29 1.14 8.65
CA MET A 152 -4.12 0.14 9.71
C MET A 152 -5.39 -0.69 9.92
N THR A 153 -6.56 -0.07 9.88
CA THR A 153 -7.87 -0.76 9.97
C THR A 153 -8.03 -1.77 8.84
N MET A 154 -7.64 -1.41 7.61
CA MET A 154 -7.65 -2.36 6.49
C MET A 154 -6.71 -3.56 6.75
N ILE A 155 -5.51 -3.33 7.27
CA ILE A 155 -4.59 -4.43 7.63
C ILE A 155 -5.15 -5.31 8.74
N ASP A 156 -5.83 -4.75 9.74
CA ASP A 156 -6.49 -5.53 10.76
C ASP A 156 -7.54 -6.48 10.15
N ARG A 157 -8.32 -6.01 9.15
CA ARG A 157 -9.27 -6.87 8.41
C ARG A 157 -8.57 -7.96 7.59
N ALA A 158 -7.45 -7.63 6.93
CA ALA A 158 -6.65 -8.62 6.19
C ALA A 158 -6.11 -9.73 7.10
N LEU A 159 -5.60 -9.36 8.28
CA LEU A 159 -5.06 -10.29 9.27
C LEU A 159 -6.16 -11.04 10.03
N LEU A 160 -7.36 -10.49 10.17
CA LEU A 160 -8.52 -11.21 10.69
C LEU A 160 -8.89 -12.38 9.78
N LEU A 161 -8.89 -12.15 8.46
CA LEU A 161 -9.17 -13.18 7.46
C LEU A 161 -8.04 -14.21 7.33
N ASN A 162 -6.79 -13.77 7.39
CA ASN A 162 -5.63 -14.66 7.37
C ASN A 162 -4.51 -14.13 8.29
N PRO A 163 -4.44 -14.63 9.54
CA PRO A 163 -3.45 -14.18 10.52
C PRO A 163 -1.99 -14.46 10.14
N ARG A 164 -1.76 -15.35 9.16
CA ARG A 164 -0.42 -15.73 8.66
C ARG A 164 -0.13 -15.15 7.27
N ASN A 165 -0.95 -14.23 6.79
CA ASN A 165 -0.70 -13.57 5.51
C ASN A 165 0.56 -12.70 5.60
N ARG A 166 1.63 -13.14 4.92
CA ARG A 166 2.94 -12.47 4.96
C ARG A 166 2.89 -11.05 4.40
N ASP A 167 2.14 -10.82 3.33
CA ASP A 167 1.98 -9.49 2.74
C ASP A 167 1.28 -8.53 3.71
N ALA A 168 0.21 -8.97 4.38
CA ALA A 168 -0.46 -8.17 5.41
C ALA A 168 0.45 -7.87 6.60
N MET A 169 1.25 -8.84 7.06
CA MET A 169 2.24 -8.64 8.13
C MET A 169 3.31 -7.62 7.71
N LEU A 170 3.80 -7.69 6.47
CA LEU A 170 4.79 -6.75 5.94
C LEU A 170 4.21 -5.34 5.80
N SER A 171 3.01 -5.20 5.22
CA SER A 171 2.31 -3.91 5.15
C SER A 171 2.05 -3.32 6.54
N ARG A 172 1.71 -4.15 7.53
CA ARG A 172 1.60 -3.69 8.93
C ARG A 172 2.93 -3.13 9.45
N ALA A 173 4.02 -3.88 9.27
CA ALA A 173 5.33 -3.47 9.73
C ALA A 173 5.76 -2.14 9.08
N LYS A 174 5.45 -1.96 7.80
CA LYS A 174 5.68 -0.70 7.08
C LYS A 174 4.86 0.46 7.62
N LEU A 175 3.57 0.27 7.90
CA LEU A 175 2.74 1.32 8.50
C LEU A 175 3.23 1.69 9.90
N LEU A 176 3.66 0.69 10.69
CA LEU A 176 4.28 0.92 11.99
C LEU A 176 5.59 1.70 11.84
N PHE A 177 6.42 1.38 10.85
CA PHE A 177 7.63 2.14 10.53
C PHE A 177 7.30 3.58 10.12
N TYR A 178 6.35 3.77 9.21
CA TYR A 178 5.89 5.08 8.73
C TYR A 178 5.39 5.97 9.88
N THR A 179 4.64 5.38 10.82
CA THR A 179 4.14 6.03 12.03
C THR A 179 5.14 6.04 13.21
N LYS A 180 6.43 5.75 12.93
CA LYS A 180 7.56 5.80 13.88
C LYS A 180 7.46 4.83 15.08
N ARG A 181 6.65 3.77 14.98
CA ARG A 181 6.50 2.70 15.98
C ARG A 181 7.50 1.57 15.72
N TYR A 182 8.79 1.90 15.71
CA TYR A 182 9.86 1.00 15.24
C TYR A 182 9.95 -0.33 16.02
N ALA A 183 9.85 -0.30 17.35
CA ALA A 183 9.89 -1.52 18.16
C ALA A 183 8.75 -2.51 17.82
N GLN A 184 7.57 -1.99 17.46
CA GLN A 184 6.45 -2.83 17.03
C GLN A 184 6.68 -3.34 15.60
N ALA A 185 7.17 -2.49 14.70
CA ALA A 185 7.54 -2.89 13.34
C ALA A 185 8.54 -4.05 13.36
N ARG A 186 9.63 -3.94 14.15
CA ARG A 186 10.65 -4.98 14.32
C ARG A 186 10.03 -6.33 14.71
N LYS A 187 9.14 -6.36 15.71
CA LYS A 187 8.47 -7.60 16.15
C LYS A 187 7.70 -8.31 15.02
N TYR A 188 7.08 -7.56 14.11
CA TYR A 188 6.41 -8.15 12.95
C TYR A 188 7.43 -8.68 11.92
N LEU A 189 8.49 -7.92 11.66
CA LEU A 189 9.54 -8.31 10.70
C LEU A 189 10.29 -9.57 11.15
N GLU A 190 10.62 -9.69 12.42
CA GLU A 190 11.23 -10.90 12.98
C GLU A 190 10.33 -12.13 12.85
N LYS A 191 9.01 -11.97 12.99
CA LYS A 191 8.05 -13.06 12.75
C LYS A 191 8.04 -13.49 11.29
N ILE A 192 8.10 -12.53 10.36
CA ILE A 192 8.19 -12.82 8.92
C ILE A 192 9.45 -13.64 8.65
N LEU A 193 10.61 -13.18 9.11
CA LEU A 193 11.90 -13.84 8.90
C LEU A 193 12.00 -15.23 9.55
N LYS A 194 11.39 -15.43 10.72
CA LYS A 194 11.28 -16.76 11.36
C LYS A 194 10.50 -17.78 10.50
N SER A 195 9.59 -17.31 9.66
CA SER A 195 8.78 -18.16 8.78
C SER A 195 9.37 -18.37 7.39
N GLY A 196 10.51 -17.73 7.08
CA GLY A 196 11.21 -17.82 5.79
C GLY A 196 11.85 -16.50 5.42
N ASP A 197 12.94 -16.56 4.65
CA ASP A 197 13.70 -15.37 4.25
C ASP A 197 12.83 -14.36 3.48
N ASP A 198 13.08 -13.08 3.73
CA ASP A 198 12.36 -11.98 3.11
C ASP A 198 13.29 -10.76 3.00
N GLU A 199 13.70 -10.44 1.78
CA GLU A 199 14.61 -9.33 1.52
C GLU A 199 14.05 -8.00 2.00
N LYS A 200 12.74 -7.75 1.80
CA LYS A 200 12.09 -6.50 2.22
C LYS A 200 12.05 -6.39 3.74
N ALA A 201 11.80 -7.50 4.43
CA ALA A 201 11.78 -7.49 5.88
C ALA A 201 13.19 -7.27 6.46
N ARG A 202 14.23 -7.91 5.90
CA ARG A 202 15.63 -7.66 6.27
C ARG A 202 16.00 -6.20 6.09
N TYR A 203 15.73 -5.65 4.91
CA TYR A 203 16.00 -4.25 4.61
C TYR A 203 15.33 -3.30 5.61
N LEU A 204 14.06 -3.55 5.97
CA LEU A 204 13.37 -2.69 6.92
C LEU A 204 13.92 -2.81 8.35
N ILE A 205 14.42 -3.99 8.76
CA ILE A 205 15.14 -4.15 10.03
C ILE A 205 16.43 -3.33 10.02
N GLU A 206 17.22 -3.40 8.95
CA GLU A 206 18.47 -2.62 8.81
C GLU A 206 18.21 -1.11 8.91
N LEU A 207 17.09 -0.62 8.36
CA LEU A 207 16.68 0.78 8.53
C LEU A 207 16.30 1.10 9.98
N ILE A 208 15.58 0.20 10.66
CA ILE A 208 15.23 0.37 12.07
C ILE A 208 16.49 0.41 12.95
N ASP A 209 17.45 -0.49 12.73
CA ASP A 209 18.72 -0.56 13.48
C ASP A 209 19.51 0.75 13.40
N GLN A 210 19.47 1.43 12.25
CA GLN A 210 20.15 2.70 12.07
C GLN A 210 19.46 3.87 12.77
N ILE A 211 18.14 3.83 12.91
CA ILE A 211 17.33 4.92 13.50
C ILE A 211 17.19 4.75 15.01
N SER A 212 17.05 3.50 15.47
CA SER A 212 16.82 3.12 16.86
C SER A 212 17.71 1.93 17.19
N PRO A 213 19.03 2.13 17.25
CA PRO A 213 19.93 1.10 17.76
C PRO A 213 19.54 0.81 19.22
N ASP A 214 19.25 -0.46 19.52
CA ASP A 214 18.93 -0.93 20.87
C ASP A 214 20.09 -0.65 21.85
#